data_AF-A0A2V7VUT6-F1
#
_entry.id   AF-A0A2V7VUT6-F1
#
_cell.length_a   1.000
_cell.length_b   1.000
_cell.length_c   1.000
_cell.angle_alpha   90.00
_cell.angle_beta   90.00
_cell.angle_gamma   90.00
#
_symmetry.space_group_name_H-M   'P 1'
#
loop_
_entity.id
_entity.type
_entity.pdbx_description
1 polymer ?
#
loop_
_entity_poly.entity_id
_entity_poly.type
_entity_poly.pdbx_seq_one_letter_code
_entity_poly.pdbx_strand_id
1 'polypeptide(L)'
;MVIQDRFRVMRSEADAIYDAALLHFTTNVPLDPEVRITGDTTMISLEETAQALGFVVRVKHLRDEDMSLRFGNDWSIENLWELRQILNDLRPIIQNQRDSTFYTKLNSTLQRRIRKTSPPDGVCYQMYDRSSGNNVSAEYATYLAETTQAIGTILGRLECDYLFNGILQHSEPRHSARLVADYASGEFNYVLWKHALVVTYIQERLDAYYHVLKELNFPPLRPLCSKVAP
;
A
#
# COMPACT_ATOMS: atom_id res chain seq x y z
N MET A 1 21.00 5.11 27.68
CA MET A 1 21.21 4.62 26.30
C MET A 1 21.26 5.85 25.41
N VAL A 2 22.29 5.99 24.56
CA VAL A 2 22.41 7.15 23.67
C VAL A 2 21.29 7.07 22.63
N ILE A 3 20.67 8.19 22.26
CA ILE A 3 19.59 8.22 21.24
C ILE A 3 19.99 7.47 19.97
N GLN A 4 21.26 7.58 19.56
CA GLN A 4 21.82 6.84 18.41
C GLN A 4 21.70 5.31 18.53
N ASP A 5 21.84 4.74 19.73
CA ASP A 5 21.66 3.31 19.95
C ASP A 5 20.20 2.89 19.78
N ARG A 6 19.26 3.70 20.29
CA ARG A 6 17.82 3.49 20.07
C ARG A 6 17.48 3.54 18.59
N PHE A 7 18.02 4.52 17.87
CA PHE A 7 17.84 4.68 16.42
C PHE A 7 18.33 3.44 15.67
N ARG A 8 19.52 2.95 16.02
CA ARG A 8 20.10 1.73 15.42
C ARG A 8 19.24 0.50 15.69
N VAL A 9 18.76 0.33 16.92
CA VAL A 9 17.90 -0.81 17.29
C VAL A 9 16.60 -0.76 16.50
N MET A 10 15.92 0.39 16.44
CA MET A 10 14.67 0.51 15.70
C MET A 10 14.86 0.27 14.20
N ARG A 11 15.92 0.83 13.60
CA ARG A 11 16.22 0.56 12.19
C ARG A 11 16.47 -0.93 11.97
N SER A 12 17.23 -1.59 12.84
CA SER A 12 17.43 -3.04 12.78
C SER A 12 16.12 -3.84 12.92
N GLU A 13 15.17 -3.37 13.74
CA GLU A 13 13.84 -4.00 13.84
C GLU A 13 13.03 -3.82 12.55
N ALA A 14 13.06 -2.63 11.95
CA ALA A 14 12.41 -2.35 10.67
C ALA A 14 13.05 -3.20 9.55
N ASP A 15 14.39 -3.27 9.49
CA ASP A 15 15.15 -4.08 8.55
C ASP A 15 14.79 -5.56 8.69
N ALA A 16 14.69 -6.08 9.90
CA ALA A 16 14.27 -7.46 10.13
C ALA A 16 12.81 -7.75 9.69
N ILE A 17 11.93 -6.73 9.70
CA ILE A 17 10.58 -6.84 9.13
C ILE A 17 10.66 -6.88 7.61
N TYR A 18 11.50 -6.05 6.98
CA TYR A 18 11.70 -6.05 5.53
C TYR A 18 12.29 -7.35 5.03
N ASP A 19 13.36 -7.83 5.67
CA ASP A 19 14.02 -9.07 5.29
C ASP A 19 13.04 -10.24 5.31
N ALA A 20 12.18 -10.30 6.34
CA ALA A 20 11.14 -11.31 6.42
C ALA A 20 10.08 -11.18 5.31
N ALA A 21 9.77 -9.96 4.86
CA ALA A 21 8.87 -9.72 3.74
C ALA A 21 9.50 -10.10 2.39
N LEU A 22 10.80 -9.87 2.23
CA LEU A 22 11.56 -10.20 1.03
C LEU A 22 11.65 -11.70 0.77
N LEU A 23 11.61 -12.53 1.83
CA LEU A 23 11.61 -13.99 1.71
C LEU A 23 10.40 -14.56 0.94
N HIS A 24 9.33 -13.80 0.74
CA HIS A 24 8.18 -14.22 -0.06
C HIS A 24 8.41 -14.09 -1.56
N PHE A 25 9.39 -13.30 -2.00
CA PHE A 25 9.63 -13.07 -3.41
C PHE A 25 10.55 -14.13 -3.98
N THR A 26 9.99 -14.96 -4.86
CA THR A 26 10.76 -15.89 -5.69
C THR A 26 10.73 -15.48 -7.16
N THR A 27 9.81 -14.59 -7.53
CA THR A 27 9.67 -14.08 -8.89
C THR A 27 10.30 -12.70 -9.05
N ASN A 28 10.99 -12.51 -10.17
CA ASN A 28 11.50 -11.23 -10.60
C ASN A 28 10.75 -10.80 -11.85
N VAL A 29 10.07 -9.66 -11.79
CA VAL A 29 9.27 -9.10 -12.89
C VAL A 29 9.52 -7.60 -13.01
N PRO A 30 9.35 -7.01 -14.21
CA PRO A 30 9.39 -5.56 -14.34
C PRO A 30 8.33 -4.89 -13.46
N LEU A 31 8.70 -3.84 -12.74
CA LEU A 31 7.80 -3.08 -11.86
C LEU A 31 6.75 -2.25 -12.64
N ASP A 32 7.03 -1.93 -13.91
CA ASP A 32 6.13 -1.21 -14.81
C ASP A 32 5.95 -1.99 -16.13
N PRO A 33 5.20 -3.11 -16.10
CA PRO A 33 4.92 -3.86 -17.32
C PRO A 33 4.08 -3.02 -18.29
N GLU A 34 4.20 -3.31 -19.59
CA GLU A 34 3.19 -2.89 -20.55
C GLU A 34 1.93 -3.74 -20.35
N VAL A 35 0.80 -3.09 -20.13
CA VAL A 35 -0.49 -3.76 -19.93
C VAL A 35 -1.28 -3.72 -21.22
N ARG A 36 -1.68 -4.88 -21.72
CA ARG A 36 -2.61 -5.00 -22.85
C ARG A 36 -3.92 -5.59 -22.37
N ILE A 37 -4.99 -4.81 -22.51
CA ILE A 37 -6.34 -5.23 -22.14
C ILE A 37 -7.02 -5.75 -23.40
N THR A 38 -7.56 -6.96 -23.32
CA THR A 38 -8.30 -7.61 -24.41
C THR A 38 -9.67 -8.08 -23.93
N GLY A 39 -10.63 -8.15 -24.84
CA GLY A 39 -12.03 -8.50 -24.54
C GLY A 39 -12.94 -7.29 -24.33
N ASP A 40 -14.19 -7.56 -24.00
CA ASP A 40 -15.22 -6.53 -23.84
C ASP A 40 -15.12 -5.86 -22.46
N THR A 41 -14.63 -4.61 -22.42
CA THR A 41 -14.47 -3.82 -21.20
C THR A 41 -15.80 -3.51 -20.49
N THR A 42 -16.95 -3.66 -21.15
CA THR A 42 -18.26 -3.54 -20.51
C THR A 42 -18.53 -4.67 -19.50
N MET A 43 -17.75 -5.75 -19.54
CA MET A 43 -17.79 -6.85 -18.58
C MET A 43 -17.02 -6.57 -17.27
N ILE A 44 -16.48 -5.37 -17.08
CA ILE A 44 -15.99 -4.90 -15.79
C ILE A 44 -17.18 -4.33 -15.03
N SER A 45 -17.47 -4.85 -13.84
CA SER A 45 -18.62 -4.38 -13.07
C SER A 45 -18.39 -2.94 -12.56
N LEU A 46 -19.48 -2.23 -12.26
CA LEU A 46 -19.39 -0.92 -11.62
C LEU A 46 -18.63 -1.00 -10.27
N GLU A 47 -18.80 -2.10 -9.55
CA GLU A 47 -18.11 -2.35 -8.29
C GLU A 47 -16.59 -2.51 -8.50
N GLU A 48 -16.17 -3.33 -9.47
CA GLU A 48 -14.76 -3.53 -9.83
C GLU A 48 -14.14 -2.20 -10.28
N THR A 49 -14.87 -1.41 -11.06
CA THR A 49 -14.45 -0.07 -11.53
C THR A 49 -14.28 0.89 -10.36
N ALA A 50 -15.25 0.96 -9.45
CA ALA A 50 -15.19 1.85 -8.28
C ALA A 50 -14.05 1.46 -7.32
N GLN A 51 -13.82 0.16 -7.12
CA GLN A 51 -12.70 -0.35 -6.32
C GLN A 51 -11.36 0.03 -6.94
N ALA A 52 -11.20 -0.20 -8.24
CA ALA A 52 -9.96 0.14 -8.93
C ALA A 52 -9.71 1.66 -8.95
N LEU A 53 -10.75 2.48 -9.20
CA LEU A 53 -10.64 3.94 -9.17
C LEU A 53 -10.24 4.45 -7.79
N GLY A 54 -10.92 3.98 -6.73
CA GLY A 54 -10.57 4.39 -5.37
C GLY A 54 -9.14 3.99 -4.98
N PHE A 55 -8.62 2.90 -5.54
CA PHE A 55 -7.26 2.44 -5.32
C PHE A 55 -6.26 3.34 -6.03
N VAL A 56 -6.50 3.59 -7.32
CA VAL A 56 -5.63 4.45 -8.13
C VAL A 56 -5.55 5.85 -7.55
N VAL A 57 -6.68 6.45 -7.14
CA VAL A 57 -6.67 7.79 -6.55
C VAL A 57 -5.90 7.82 -5.24
N ARG A 58 -6.08 6.81 -4.37
CA ARG A 58 -5.38 6.72 -3.09
C ARG A 58 -3.88 6.52 -3.29
N VAL A 59 -3.48 5.52 -4.07
CA VAL A 59 -2.05 5.21 -4.28
C VAL A 59 -1.36 6.33 -5.04
N LYS A 60 -2.01 6.96 -6.03
CA LYS A 60 -1.45 8.13 -6.71
C LYS A 60 -1.07 9.23 -5.73
N HIS A 61 -1.96 9.57 -4.79
CA HIS A 61 -1.66 10.58 -3.78
C HIS A 61 -0.49 10.16 -2.90
N LEU A 62 -0.48 8.90 -2.43
CA LEU A 62 0.57 8.36 -1.58
C LEU A 62 1.97 8.39 -2.22
N ARG A 63 2.07 8.21 -3.55
CA ARG A 63 3.35 8.24 -4.28
C ARG A 63 4.01 9.61 -4.30
N ASP A 64 3.20 10.67 -4.18
CA ASP A 64 3.68 12.05 -4.22
C ASP A 64 4.13 12.54 -2.83
N GLU A 65 3.91 11.75 -1.77
CA GLU A 65 4.21 12.11 -0.38
C GLU A 65 5.56 11.55 0.09
N ASP A 66 6.39 12.40 0.71
CA ASP A 66 7.66 11.98 1.30
C ASP A 66 7.46 11.42 2.71
N MET A 67 7.72 10.12 2.86
CA MET A 67 7.67 9.41 4.15
C MET A 67 8.97 9.50 4.95
N SER A 68 9.96 10.23 4.46
CA SER A 68 11.24 10.44 5.15
C SER A 68 11.03 11.24 6.43
N LEU A 69 11.71 10.85 7.51
CA LEU A 69 11.62 11.60 8.76
C LEU A 69 12.54 12.80 8.75
N ARG A 70 11.96 13.92 9.17
CA ARG A 70 12.69 15.16 9.40
C ARG A 70 12.85 15.33 10.90
N PHE A 71 14.11 15.47 11.33
CA PHE A 71 14.45 15.61 12.73
C PHE A 71 14.89 17.04 13.01
N GLY A 72 14.35 17.61 14.09
CA GLY A 72 14.80 18.88 14.62
C GLY A 72 16.07 18.73 15.45
N ASN A 73 16.57 19.87 15.95
CA ASN A 73 17.79 19.93 16.76
C ASN A 73 17.70 19.12 18.08
N ASP A 74 16.50 18.79 18.53
CA ASP A 74 16.19 18.05 19.74
C ASP A 74 15.79 16.58 19.48
N TRP A 75 15.98 16.09 18.25
CA TRP A 75 15.53 14.76 17.80
C TRP A 75 14.01 14.55 17.84
N SER A 76 13.23 15.63 17.91
CA SER A 76 11.80 15.59 17.65
C SER A 76 11.55 15.35 16.15
N ILE A 77 10.45 14.65 15.84
CA ILE A 77 10.01 14.44 14.46
C ILE A 77 9.25 15.69 14.02
N GLU A 78 9.87 16.52 13.17
CA GLU A 78 9.30 17.79 12.71
C GLU A 78 8.08 17.58 11.80
N ASN A 79 8.12 16.52 10.98
CA ASN A 79 7.04 16.19 10.05
C ASN A 79 6.03 15.18 10.62
N LEU A 80 5.91 15.11 11.94
CA LEU A 80 5.03 14.14 12.60
C LEU A 80 3.58 14.24 12.13
N TRP A 81 3.10 15.47 11.89
CA TRP A 81 1.74 15.70 11.43
C TRP A 81 1.49 15.12 10.04
N GLU A 82 2.41 15.31 9.09
CA GLU A 82 2.34 14.76 7.74
C GLU A 82 2.34 13.23 7.79
N LEU A 83 3.27 12.63 8.56
CA LEU A 83 3.33 11.19 8.73
C LEU A 83 2.04 10.62 9.33
N ARG A 84 1.41 11.31 10.27
CA ARG A 84 0.10 10.90 10.81
C ARG A 84 -1.00 10.94 9.76
N GLN A 85 -0.99 11.92 8.85
CA GLN A 85 -1.95 11.99 7.75
C GLN A 85 -1.77 10.80 6.80
N ILE A 86 -0.53 10.55 6.36
CA ILE A 86 -0.23 9.46 5.43
C ILE A 86 -0.55 8.08 6.04
N LEU A 87 -0.21 7.87 7.33
CA LEU A 87 -0.57 6.64 8.04
C LEU A 87 -2.09 6.44 8.11
N ASN A 88 -2.86 7.51 8.32
CA ASN A 88 -4.33 7.44 8.30
C ASN A 88 -4.88 7.10 6.91
N ASP A 89 -4.31 7.66 5.85
CA ASP A 89 -4.73 7.36 4.46
C ASP A 89 -4.46 5.91 4.06
N LEU A 90 -3.45 5.30 4.67
CA LEU A 90 -3.11 3.88 4.49
C LEU A 90 -3.91 2.93 5.39
N ARG A 91 -4.69 3.43 6.35
CA ARG A 91 -5.50 2.58 7.24
C ARG A 91 -6.37 1.54 6.51
N PRO A 92 -7.03 1.85 5.37
CA PRO A 92 -7.80 0.84 4.62
C PRO A 92 -6.96 -0.32 4.10
N ILE A 93 -5.65 -0.10 3.91
CA ILE A 93 -4.69 -1.13 3.49
C ILE A 93 -4.11 -1.83 4.72
N ILE A 94 -3.85 -1.12 5.81
CA ILE A 94 -3.15 -1.64 6.98
C ILE A 94 -4.07 -2.37 7.97
N GLN A 95 -5.20 -1.76 8.34
CA GLN A 95 -6.07 -2.23 9.42
C GLN A 95 -7.32 -2.96 8.92
N ASN A 96 -7.84 -2.56 7.76
CA ASN A 96 -9.05 -3.15 7.18
C ASN A 96 -8.76 -4.44 6.41
N GLN A 97 -7.77 -5.23 6.85
CA GLN A 97 -7.35 -6.49 6.22
C GLN A 97 -8.44 -7.58 6.20
N ARG A 98 -9.38 -7.52 7.16
CA ARG A 98 -10.57 -8.40 7.21
C ARG A 98 -11.80 -7.80 6.54
N ASP A 99 -11.73 -6.53 6.15
CA ASP A 99 -12.77 -5.91 5.35
C ASP A 99 -12.62 -6.47 3.93
N SER A 100 -13.65 -7.12 3.42
CA SER A 100 -13.64 -7.86 2.15
C SER A 100 -13.44 -6.96 0.92
N THR A 101 -13.16 -5.68 1.11
CA THR A 101 -13.69 -4.63 0.23
C THR A 101 -12.62 -3.82 -0.48
N PHE A 102 -11.31 -4.05 -0.28
CA PHE A 102 -10.35 -3.28 -1.09
C PHE A 102 -9.12 -4.05 -1.57
N TYR A 103 -8.05 -4.19 -0.78
CA TYR A 103 -6.78 -4.69 -1.31
C TYR A 103 -6.81 -6.18 -1.70
N THR A 104 -7.32 -7.05 -0.82
CA THR A 104 -7.38 -8.50 -1.08
C THR A 104 -8.32 -8.87 -2.23
N LYS A 105 -9.47 -8.18 -2.34
CA LYS A 105 -10.44 -8.36 -3.42
C LYS A 105 -9.94 -7.79 -4.74
N LEU A 106 -9.24 -6.67 -4.71
CA LEU A 106 -8.57 -6.10 -5.87
C LEU A 106 -7.47 -7.05 -6.38
N ASN A 107 -6.63 -7.56 -5.47
CA ASN A 107 -5.59 -8.54 -5.81
C ASN A 107 -6.18 -9.81 -6.44
N SER A 108 -7.22 -10.40 -5.85
CA SER A 108 -7.85 -11.60 -6.40
C SER A 108 -8.51 -11.34 -7.76
N THR A 109 -9.11 -10.15 -7.94
CA THR A 109 -9.69 -9.72 -9.22
C THR A 109 -8.61 -9.57 -10.28
N LEU A 110 -7.52 -8.88 -9.98
CA LEU A 110 -6.38 -8.72 -10.89
C LEU A 110 -5.76 -10.06 -11.27
N GLN A 111 -5.43 -10.91 -10.30
CA GLN A 111 -4.88 -12.23 -10.58
C GLN A 111 -5.81 -13.07 -11.47
N ARG A 112 -7.13 -13.02 -11.22
CA ARG A 112 -8.12 -13.69 -12.06
C ARG A 112 -8.10 -13.16 -13.50
N ARG A 113 -8.01 -11.85 -13.69
CA ARG A 113 -8.00 -11.21 -15.03
C ARG A 113 -6.69 -11.43 -15.76
N ILE A 114 -5.56 -11.54 -15.05
CA ILE A 114 -4.23 -11.80 -15.61
C ILE A 114 -4.07 -13.27 -16.04
N ARG A 115 -4.58 -14.21 -15.22
CA ARG A 115 -4.49 -15.65 -15.50
C ARG A 115 -5.45 -16.13 -16.59
N LYS A 116 -6.38 -15.29 -17.04
CA LYS A 116 -7.29 -15.64 -18.14
C LYS A 116 -6.56 -15.56 -19.48
N THR A 117 -6.68 -16.64 -20.26
CA THR A 117 -6.01 -16.80 -21.56
C THR A 117 -6.87 -16.40 -22.75
N SER A 118 -8.21 -16.36 -22.61
CA SER A 118 -9.14 -16.24 -23.73
C SER A 118 -10.21 -15.14 -23.51
N PRO A 119 -10.32 -14.15 -24.43
CA PRO A 119 -11.32 -13.06 -24.39
C PRO A 119 -12.82 -13.43 -24.38
N PRO A 120 -13.29 -14.57 -24.94
CA PRO A 120 -14.72 -14.92 -24.94
C PRO A 120 -15.34 -15.02 -23.55
N ASP A 121 -14.53 -15.30 -22.52
CA ASP A 121 -14.96 -15.44 -21.13
C ASP A 121 -14.77 -14.14 -20.31
N GLY A 122 -14.55 -13.02 -21.01
CA GLY A 122 -14.47 -11.67 -20.47
C GLY A 122 -13.10 -11.02 -20.56
N VAL A 123 -12.95 -9.89 -19.87
CA VAL A 123 -11.73 -9.07 -19.93
C VAL A 123 -10.51 -9.82 -19.41
N CYS A 124 -9.44 -9.79 -20.20
CA CYS A 124 -8.13 -10.38 -19.90
C CYS A 124 -7.05 -9.30 -19.88
N TYR A 125 -6.14 -9.37 -18.91
CA TYR A 125 -5.01 -8.46 -18.79
C TYR A 125 -3.72 -9.20 -19.10
N GLN A 126 -3.04 -8.83 -20.17
CA GLN A 126 -1.76 -9.40 -20.53
C GLN A 126 -0.64 -8.43 -20.14
N MET A 127 0.37 -8.94 -19.44
CA MET A 127 1.53 -8.18 -19.01
C MET A 127 2.70 -8.50 -19.94
N TYR A 128 3.35 -7.46 -20.46
CA TYR A 128 4.55 -7.60 -21.29
C TYR A 128 5.71 -6.82 -20.67
N ASP A 129 6.89 -7.41 -20.71
CA ASP A 129 8.12 -6.69 -20.39
C ASP A 129 8.41 -5.68 -21.50
N ARG A 130 8.46 -4.39 -21.17
CA ARG A 130 8.72 -3.30 -22.11
C ARG A 130 10.08 -3.43 -22.81
N SER A 131 11.06 -4.04 -22.14
CA SER A 131 12.43 -4.14 -22.65
C SER A 131 12.60 -5.30 -23.63
N SER A 132 12.03 -6.47 -23.32
CA SER A 132 12.16 -7.67 -24.14
C SER A 132 10.97 -7.96 -25.05
N GLY A 133 9.80 -7.35 -24.78
CA GLY A 133 8.53 -7.64 -25.46
C GLY A 133 7.91 -8.99 -25.06
N ASN A 134 8.51 -9.71 -24.11
CA ASN A 134 8.03 -11.02 -23.69
C ASN A 134 6.77 -10.90 -22.83
N ASN A 135 5.84 -11.84 -23.01
CA ASN A 135 4.67 -11.95 -22.14
C ASN A 135 5.12 -12.50 -20.77
N VAL A 136 4.87 -11.74 -19.72
CA VAL A 136 5.24 -12.05 -18.32
C VAL A 136 4.01 -12.19 -17.42
N SER A 137 2.84 -12.48 -18.00
CA SER A 137 1.56 -12.48 -17.26
C SER A 137 1.53 -13.50 -16.12
N ALA A 138 2.09 -14.69 -16.34
CA ALA A 138 2.09 -15.75 -15.33
C ALA A 138 3.01 -15.42 -14.14
N GLU A 139 4.20 -14.91 -14.44
CA GLU A 139 5.18 -14.43 -13.50
C GLU A 139 4.62 -13.23 -12.73
N TYR A 140 3.99 -12.27 -13.41
CA TYR A 140 3.39 -11.10 -12.78
C TYR A 140 2.22 -11.45 -11.86
N ALA A 141 1.37 -12.40 -12.25
CA ALA A 141 0.30 -12.89 -11.37
C ALA A 141 0.85 -13.57 -10.11
N THR A 142 1.99 -14.25 -10.22
CA THR A 142 2.69 -14.84 -9.08
C THR A 142 3.30 -13.73 -8.20
N TYR A 143 3.97 -12.75 -8.81
CA TYR A 143 4.52 -11.59 -8.12
C TYR A 143 3.48 -10.82 -7.29
N LEU A 144 2.25 -10.63 -7.82
CA LEU A 144 1.17 -10.00 -7.04
C LEU A 144 0.73 -10.87 -5.84
N ALA A 145 0.77 -12.19 -5.97
CA ALA A 145 0.48 -13.09 -4.84
C ALA A 145 1.56 -12.99 -3.76
N GLU A 146 2.84 -13.04 -4.15
CA GLU A 146 4.00 -12.84 -3.26
C GLU A 146 3.93 -11.46 -2.58
N THR A 147 3.57 -10.42 -3.33
CA THR A 147 3.40 -9.07 -2.81
C THR A 147 2.33 -9.00 -1.71
N THR A 148 1.21 -9.69 -1.90
CA THR A 148 0.15 -9.78 -0.89
C THR A 148 0.64 -10.49 0.38
N GLN A 149 1.41 -11.56 0.25
CA GLN A 149 2.00 -12.29 1.39
C GLN A 149 3.05 -11.46 2.13
N ALA A 150 3.88 -10.73 1.39
CA ALA A 150 4.88 -9.82 1.93
C ALA A 150 4.23 -8.71 2.76
N ILE A 151 3.20 -8.03 2.22
CA ILE A 151 2.44 -7.03 2.96
C ILE A 151 1.78 -7.66 4.20
N GLY A 152 1.15 -8.83 4.08
CA GLY A 152 0.56 -9.53 5.23
C GLY A 152 1.58 -9.82 6.35
N THR A 153 2.81 -10.20 5.98
CA THR A 153 3.92 -10.45 6.93
C THR A 153 4.35 -9.18 7.64
N ILE A 154 4.46 -8.07 6.90
CA ILE A 154 4.76 -6.76 7.46
C ILE A 154 3.71 -6.36 8.49
N LEU A 155 2.44 -6.44 8.10
CA LEU A 155 1.33 -6.03 8.96
C LEU A 155 1.21 -6.89 10.21
N GLY A 156 1.50 -8.19 10.10
CA GLY A 156 1.53 -9.10 11.24
C GLY A 156 2.66 -8.82 12.25
N ARG A 157 3.68 -8.06 11.87
CA ARG A 157 4.81 -7.67 12.73
C ARG A 157 4.72 -6.23 13.25
N LEU A 158 3.78 -5.45 12.74
CA LEU A 158 3.52 -4.08 13.17
C LEU A 158 2.44 -4.03 14.25
N GLU A 159 2.51 -3.03 15.11
CA GLU A 159 1.54 -2.80 16.18
C GLU A 159 0.37 -1.95 15.66
N CYS A 160 -0.21 -2.35 14.52
CA CYS A 160 -1.23 -1.55 13.81
C CYS A 160 -2.46 -1.27 14.68
N ASP A 161 -2.90 -2.23 15.49
CA ASP A 161 -4.01 -2.02 16.42
C ASP A 161 -3.72 -0.88 17.42
N TYR A 162 -2.51 -0.86 18.00
CA TYR A 162 -2.11 0.22 18.90
C TYR A 162 -1.92 1.55 18.15
N LEU A 163 -1.31 1.52 16.96
CA LEU A 163 -1.15 2.72 16.13
C LEU A 163 -2.49 3.40 15.83
N PHE A 164 -3.45 2.66 15.26
CA PHE A 164 -4.70 3.28 14.83
C PHE A 164 -5.66 3.53 15.99
N ASN A 165 -5.86 2.53 16.84
CA ASN A 165 -6.88 2.63 17.89
C ASN A 165 -6.36 3.29 19.17
N GLY A 166 -5.05 3.27 19.41
CA GLY A 166 -4.41 3.94 20.53
C GLY A 166 -3.94 5.36 20.20
N ILE A 167 -3.20 5.53 19.09
CA ILE A 167 -2.51 6.79 18.77
C ILE A 167 -3.31 7.70 17.83
N LEU A 168 -3.77 7.18 16.69
CA LEU A 168 -4.26 8.03 15.60
C LEU A 168 -5.73 8.40 15.69
N GLN A 169 -6.59 7.53 16.23
CA GLN A 169 -8.05 7.67 16.09
C GLN A 169 -8.76 8.12 17.38
N HIS A 170 -8.96 7.22 18.34
CA HIS A 170 -9.90 7.48 19.46
C HIS A 170 -9.33 7.20 20.85
N SER A 171 -8.05 6.81 20.95
CA SER A 171 -7.43 6.41 22.23
C SER A 171 -8.28 5.41 23.01
N GLU A 172 -8.57 4.25 22.39
CA GLU A 172 -9.41 3.22 23.01
C GLU A 172 -8.99 2.91 24.45
N PRO A 173 -9.94 2.66 25.39
CA PRO A 173 -9.62 2.50 26.81
C PRO A 173 -8.52 1.48 27.11
N ARG A 174 -8.43 0.40 26.33
CA ARG A 174 -7.40 -0.64 26.47
C ARG A 174 -5.98 -0.15 26.16
N HIS A 175 -5.84 0.92 25.38
CA HIS A 175 -4.57 1.50 24.94
C HIS A 175 -4.20 2.77 25.73
N SER A 176 -5.13 3.36 26.49
CA SER A 176 -4.94 4.68 27.12
C SER A 176 -3.77 4.72 28.10
N ALA A 177 -3.60 3.71 28.95
CA ALA A 177 -2.50 3.67 29.91
C ALA A 177 -1.13 3.64 29.22
N ARG A 178 -1.00 2.82 28.16
CA ARG A 178 0.21 2.75 27.35
C ARG A 178 0.45 4.06 26.60
N LEU A 179 -0.59 4.66 26.00
CA LEU A 179 -0.47 5.94 25.31
C LEU A 179 0.11 7.03 26.21
N VAL A 180 -0.38 7.17 27.45
CA VAL A 180 0.11 8.19 28.39
C VAL A 180 1.58 7.92 28.75
N ALA A 181 1.95 6.66 28.98
CA ALA A 181 3.33 6.28 29.29
C ALA A 181 4.28 6.52 28.10
N ASP A 182 3.88 6.11 26.89
CA ASP A 182 4.66 6.25 25.67
C ASP A 182 4.82 7.74 25.29
N TYR A 183 3.79 8.57 25.51
CA TYR A 183 3.86 10.01 25.31
C TYR A 183 4.84 10.68 26.30
N ALA A 184 4.73 10.35 27.59
CA ALA A 184 5.58 10.94 28.62
C ALA A 184 7.06 10.52 28.51
N SER A 185 7.33 9.31 28.01
CA SER A 185 8.69 8.77 27.84
C SER A 185 9.32 9.09 26.50
N GLY A 186 8.54 9.55 25.52
CA GLY A 186 8.97 9.75 24.14
C GLY A 186 8.98 8.48 23.28
N GLU A 187 8.69 7.30 23.86
CA GLU A 187 8.53 6.02 23.13
C GLU A 187 7.44 6.12 22.04
N PHE A 188 6.49 7.04 22.19
CA PHE A 188 5.51 7.42 21.17
C PHE A 188 6.14 7.73 19.80
N ASN A 189 7.25 8.48 19.80
CA ASN A 189 7.94 8.84 18.56
C ASN A 189 8.57 7.61 17.89
N TYR A 190 9.05 6.65 18.69
CA TYR A 190 9.66 5.43 18.17
C TYR A 190 8.61 4.50 17.55
N VAL A 191 7.41 4.43 18.13
CA VAL A 191 6.29 3.70 17.53
C VAL A 191 5.91 4.30 16.18
N LEU A 192 5.72 5.63 16.11
CA LEU A 192 5.36 6.29 14.85
C LEU A 192 6.44 6.16 13.78
N TRP A 193 7.70 6.31 14.18
CA TRP A 193 8.82 6.15 13.26
C TRP A 193 8.89 4.71 12.72
N LYS A 194 8.88 3.68 13.57
CA LYS A 194 8.89 2.28 13.12
C LYS A 194 7.81 2.00 12.06
N HIS A 195 6.60 2.54 12.26
CA HIS A 195 5.53 2.42 11.28
C HIS A 195 5.80 3.24 10.01
N ALA A 196 6.26 4.48 10.12
CA ALA A 196 6.58 5.33 8.98
C ALA A 196 7.62 4.69 8.05
N LEU A 197 8.71 4.15 8.61
CA LEU A 197 9.71 3.40 7.85
C LEU A 197 9.02 2.25 7.09
N VAL A 198 8.39 1.34 7.84
CA VAL A 198 7.90 0.09 7.28
C VAL A 198 6.79 0.28 6.26
N VAL A 199 6.05 1.38 6.37
CA VAL A 199 5.01 1.77 5.43
C VAL A 199 5.54 2.23 4.08
N THR A 200 6.72 2.85 3.99
CA THR A 200 7.35 3.20 2.70
C THR A 200 7.48 1.95 1.81
N TYR A 201 7.83 0.81 2.40
CA TYR A 201 7.86 -0.46 1.67
C TYR A 201 6.47 -0.88 1.19
N ILE A 202 5.42 -0.69 1.99
CA ILE A 202 4.04 -0.99 1.55
C ILE A 202 3.70 -0.11 0.34
N GLN A 203 4.02 1.19 0.35
CA GLN A 203 3.80 2.08 -0.79
C GLN A 203 4.50 1.57 -2.07
N GLU A 204 5.78 1.23 -2.00
CA GLU A 204 6.54 0.68 -3.14
C GLU A 204 5.89 -0.59 -3.71
N ARG A 205 5.28 -1.42 -2.86
CA ARG A 205 4.59 -2.64 -3.29
C ARG A 205 3.23 -2.38 -3.90
N LEU A 206 2.54 -1.32 -3.49
CA LEU A 206 1.26 -0.91 -4.08
C LEU A 206 1.43 -0.35 -5.50
N ASP A 207 2.63 0.13 -5.86
CA ASP A 207 2.91 0.63 -7.21
C ASP A 207 2.64 -0.41 -8.29
N ALA A 208 2.99 -1.68 -8.06
CA ALA A 208 2.74 -2.76 -9.01
C ALA A 208 1.25 -2.92 -9.37
N TYR A 209 0.36 -2.64 -8.42
CA TYR A 209 -1.09 -2.64 -8.64
C TYR A 209 -1.53 -1.37 -9.37
N TYR A 210 -0.96 -0.22 -8.98
CA TYR A 210 -1.25 1.07 -9.60
C TYR A 210 -0.91 1.04 -11.10
N HIS A 211 0.24 0.49 -11.49
CA HIS A 211 0.66 0.37 -12.88
C HIS A 211 -0.31 -0.44 -13.73
N VAL A 212 -0.95 -1.48 -13.18
CA VAL A 212 -1.97 -2.24 -13.90
C VAL A 212 -3.28 -1.48 -14.00
N LEU A 213 -3.73 -0.92 -12.87
CA LEU A 213 -5.08 -0.37 -12.77
C LEU A 213 -5.22 0.98 -13.47
N LYS A 214 -4.16 1.81 -13.51
CA LYS A 214 -4.21 3.11 -14.21
C LYS A 214 -4.51 2.95 -15.70
N GLU A 215 -4.14 1.81 -16.30
CA GLU A 215 -4.36 1.49 -17.71
C GLU A 215 -5.83 1.16 -18.03
N LEU A 216 -6.69 1.03 -17.00
CA LEU A 216 -8.14 0.88 -17.17
C LEU A 216 -8.83 2.17 -17.64
N ASN A 217 -8.08 3.22 -18.00
CA ASN A 217 -8.56 4.49 -18.57
C ASN A 217 -9.74 5.07 -17.78
N PHE A 218 -9.56 5.23 -16.47
CA PHE A 218 -10.58 5.87 -15.64
C PHE A 218 -10.83 7.31 -16.10
N PRO A 219 -12.09 7.78 -16.06
CA PRO A 219 -12.37 9.19 -16.31
C PRO A 219 -11.59 10.05 -15.31
N PRO A 220 -10.96 11.15 -15.76
CA PRO A 220 -10.24 12.04 -14.85
C PRO A 220 -11.23 12.67 -13.86
N LEU A 221 -10.75 12.95 -12.64
CA LEU A 221 -11.51 13.73 -11.67
C LEU A 221 -11.84 15.09 -12.31
N ARG A 222 -13.13 15.36 -12.51
CA ARG A 222 -13.58 16.61 -13.09
C ARG A 222 -13.55 17.71 -12.03
N PRO A 223 -13.24 18.96 -12.42
CA PRO A 223 -13.36 20.08 -11.50
C PRO A 223 -14.81 20.18 -10.99
N LEU A 224 -14.95 20.54 -9.71
CA LEU A 224 -16.23 21.02 -9.17
C LEU A 224 -16.68 22.16 -10.11
N CYS A 225 -17.80 21.96 -10.80
CA CYS A 225 -18.34 22.84 -11.86
C CYS A 225 -17.80 22.62 -13.30
N SER A 226 -17.72 21.40 -13.81
CA SER A 226 -18.01 21.22 -15.25
C SER A 226 -19.52 21.13 -15.39
N LYS A 227 -20.18 22.19 -15.86
CA LYS A 227 -21.60 22.14 -16.25
C LYS A 227 -21.82 20.85 -17.05
N VAL A 228 -22.75 20.03 -16.59
CA VAL A 228 -23.38 19.03 -17.45
C VAL A 228 -24.01 19.85 -18.57
N ALA A 229 -23.36 19.92 -19.73
CA ALA A 229 -24.05 20.35 -20.93
C ALA A 229 -25.14 19.29 -21.18
N PRO A 230 -26.39 19.70 -21.43
CA PRO A 230 -27.55 18.82 -21.49
C PRO A 230 -27.40 17.70 -22.52
#